data_AF-A0A850DMB8-F1
#
_entry.id   AF-A0A850DMB8-F1
#
_cell.length_a   1.000
_cell.length_b   1.000
_cell.length_c   1.000
_cell.angle_alpha   90.00
_cell.angle_beta   90.00
_cell.angle_gamma   90.00
#
_symmetry.space_group_name_H-M   'P 1'
#
loop_
_entity.id
_entity.type
_entity.pdbx_description
1 polymer ?
#
loop_
_entity_poly.entity_id
_entity_poly.type
_entity_poly.pdbx_seq_one_letter_code
_entity_poly.pdbx_strand_id
1 'polypeptide(L)'
;RARVIEVDADRPGDDEQHFEVMFLIDDTDADRMSVLRKRLEQLGDSVVVVEDGSGTWSSHVHCRDAGAVIDAGVAAGTLRRVRITCFALEALRAPSSAEPGARGILAVVAGDQAARLFEAEGATVLRGDDPVGGTDLLAAIRAMPHREVLVLPNGALPAQDLLAVGVAARDGDRDVLMLPSSSMVQGLASLAVHDPGRIAVDDAFTMSEAAAGTRWGSLRVATERALTLVGTCAAGDGLGLVGREVVVVAPDPVEAGMLLIDRVLALGGELVTLLVGAQAPADLAERLHDHVMASHPGVDVVVYPGGQREDLLQLGVE
;
A
#
# COMPACT_ATOMS: atom_id res chain seq x y z
N ARG A 1 -12.09 2.54 -15.45
CA ARG A 1 -13.03 1.74 -14.64
C ARG A 1 -12.26 1.26 -13.43
N ALA A 2 -12.13 2.14 -12.43
CA ALA A 2 -11.60 1.78 -11.12
C ALA A 2 -12.39 0.60 -10.53
N ARG A 3 -11.69 -0.43 -10.03
CA ARG A 3 -12.32 -1.53 -9.28
C ARG A 3 -12.34 -1.13 -7.81
N VAL A 4 -13.54 -0.85 -7.30
CA VAL A 4 -13.83 -0.85 -5.86
C VAL A 4 -13.93 -2.32 -5.44
N ILE A 5 -13.11 -2.75 -4.49
CA ILE A 5 -13.21 -4.09 -3.89
C ILE A 5 -14.22 -3.99 -2.76
N GLU A 6 -15.45 -4.44 -3.01
CA GLU A 6 -16.44 -4.72 -1.97
C GLU A 6 -16.28 -6.18 -1.53
N VAL A 7 -16.11 -6.39 -0.22
CA VAL A 7 -16.05 -7.72 0.38
C VAL A 7 -17.44 -8.01 0.95
N ASP A 8 -18.20 -8.86 0.26
CA ASP A 8 -19.47 -9.38 0.74
C ASP A 8 -19.20 -10.57 1.68
N ALA A 9 -19.79 -10.53 2.88
CA ALA A 9 -19.56 -11.48 3.93
C ALA A 9 -20.88 -12.17 4.28
N ASP A 10 -21.24 -13.23 3.55
CA ASP A 10 -21.94 -14.39 4.15
C ASP A 10 -22.03 -15.58 3.19
N ARG A 11 -21.29 -16.66 3.47
CA ARG A 11 -21.75 -18.07 3.34
C ARG A 11 -20.66 -19.05 3.80
N PRO A 12 -20.95 -19.99 4.73
CA PRO A 12 -19.99 -21.00 5.14
C PRO A 12 -20.07 -22.24 4.23
N GLY A 13 -18.91 -22.70 3.77
CA GLY A 13 -18.69 -24.07 3.30
C GLY A 13 -18.36 -24.24 1.82
N ASP A 14 -17.10 -24.03 1.43
CA ASP A 14 -16.24 -25.04 0.79
C ASP A 14 -14.79 -24.51 0.80
N ASP A 15 -13.84 -25.30 1.29
CA ASP A 15 -12.44 -24.89 1.51
C ASP A 15 -11.64 -25.05 0.19
N GLU A 16 -12.12 -24.39 -0.87
CA GLU A 16 -11.52 -24.50 -2.21
C GLU A 16 -10.43 -23.43 -2.40
N GLN A 17 -9.21 -23.89 -2.72
CA GLN A 17 -8.06 -23.04 -2.97
C GLN A 17 -8.34 -22.10 -4.17
N HIS A 18 -8.55 -20.82 -3.89
CA HIS A 18 -8.65 -19.79 -4.91
C HIS A 18 -7.26 -19.19 -5.17
N PHE A 19 -6.86 -19.15 -6.45
CA PHE A 19 -5.64 -18.53 -6.94
C PHE A 19 -5.96 -17.28 -7.76
N GLU A 20 -5.11 -16.27 -7.65
CA GLU A 20 -5.03 -15.16 -8.60
C GLU A 20 -3.76 -15.35 -9.44
N VAL A 21 -3.94 -15.37 -10.75
CA VAL A 21 -2.86 -15.58 -11.71
C VAL A 21 -2.81 -14.39 -12.65
N MET A 22 -1.70 -13.67 -12.61
CA MET A 22 -1.42 -12.53 -13.47
C MET A 22 -0.19 -12.80 -14.33
N PHE A 23 -0.25 -12.47 -15.61
CA PHE A 23 0.88 -12.60 -16.52
C PHE A 23 0.74 -11.70 -17.73
N LEU A 24 1.88 -11.32 -18.29
CA LEU A 24 1.98 -10.68 -19.60
C LEU A 24 2.26 -11.74 -20.66
N ILE A 25 1.79 -11.50 -21.88
CA ILE A 25 1.94 -12.40 -23.03
C ILE A 25 2.49 -11.61 -24.21
N ASP A 26 3.66 -12.05 -24.66
CA ASP A 26 4.31 -11.60 -25.89
C ASP A 26 4.18 -12.68 -26.99
N ASP A 27 4.64 -12.36 -28.21
CA ASP A 27 4.72 -13.31 -29.34
C ASP A 27 3.36 -13.99 -29.63
N THR A 28 2.31 -13.17 -29.64
CA THR A 28 0.92 -13.61 -29.81
C THR A 28 0.17 -12.73 -30.81
N ASP A 29 -1.04 -13.14 -31.17
CA ASP A 29 -1.92 -12.44 -32.11
C ASP A 29 -3.37 -12.40 -31.59
N ALA A 30 -4.21 -11.56 -32.19
CA ALA A 30 -5.59 -11.36 -31.74
C ALA A 30 -6.45 -12.64 -31.79
N ASP A 31 -6.16 -13.57 -32.71
CA ASP A 31 -6.89 -14.83 -32.84
C ASP A 31 -6.51 -15.80 -31.70
N ARG A 32 -5.22 -15.93 -31.40
CA ARG A 32 -4.71 -16.70 -30.25
C ARG A 32 -5.21 -16.14 -28.93
N MET A 33 -5.26 -14.81 -28.80
CA MET A 33 -5.78 -14.14 -27.61
C MET A 33 -7.29 -14.31 -27.44
N SER A 34 -8.06 -14.37 -28.53
CA SER A 34 -9.49 -14.71 -28.49
C SER A 34 -9.73 -16.15 -28.01
N VAL A 35 -8.90 -17.10 -28.46
CA VAL A 35 -8.93 -18.49 -28.00
C VAL A 35 -8.53 -18.59 -26.53
N LEU A 36 -7.46 -17.88 -26.12
CA LEU A 36 -7.01 -17.84 -24.73
C LEU A 36 -8.12 -17.31 -23.81
N ARG A 37 -8.76 -16.18 -24.15
CA ARG A 37 -9.85 -15.60 -23.37
C ARG A 37 -10.94 -16.62 -23.09
N LYS A 38 -11.44 -17.32 -24.13
CA LYS A 38 -12.48 -18.34 -23.98
C LYS A 38 -12.05 -19.50 -23.09
N ARG A 39 -10.77 -19.87 -23.15
CA ARG A 39 -10.21 -20.94 -22.32
C ARG A 39 -10.05 -20.51 -20.87
N LEU A 40 -9.61 -19.28 -20.63
CA LEU A 40 -9.51 -18.71 -19.29
C LEU A 40 -10.89 -18.54 -18.66
N GLU A 41 -11.92 -18.14 -19.43
CA GLU A 41 -13.32 -18.05 -18.97
C GLU A 41 -13.91 -19.42 -18.56
N GLN A 42 -13.31 -20.53 -18.98
CA GLN A 42 -13.67 -21.88 -18.53
C GLN A 42 -12.89 -22.32 -17.28
N LEU A 43 -11.71 -21.73 -17.06
CA LEU A 43 -10.78 -22.11 -15.98
C LEU A 43 -10.89 -21.18 -14.76
N GLY A 44 -11.46 -20.00 -14.92
CA GLY A 44 -11.53 -18.98 -13.88
C GLY A 44 -12.90 -18.32 -13.76
N ASP A 45 -13.20 -17.87 -12.54
CA ASP A 45 -14.48 -17.24 -12.19
C ASP A 45 -14.49 -15.74 -12.55
N SER A 46 -13.31 -15.14 -12.72
CA SER A 46 -13.12 -13.74 -13.13
C SER A 46 -11.88 -13.64 -14.02
N VAL A 47 -12.08 -13.20 -15.27
CA VAL A 47 -11.04 -13.17 -16.30
C VAL A 47 -10.99 -11.78 -16.92
N VAL A 48 -9.81 -11.18 -16.90
CA VAL A 48 -9.51 -9.92 -17.58
C VAL A 48 -8.32 -10.16 -18.49
N VAL A 49 -8.49 -9.82 -19.76
CA VAL A 49 -7.44 -9.89 -20.78
C VAL A 49 -7.47 -8.57 -21.54
N VAL A 50 -6.36 -7.84 -21.55
CA VAL A 50 -6.27 -6.48 -22.11
C VAL A 50 -4.99 -6.35 -22.93
N GLU A 51 -5.08 -5.76 -24.11
CA GLU A 51 -3.91 -5.39 -24.93
C GLU A 51 -3.39 -4.02 -24.49
N ASP A 52 -2.06 -3.88 -24.37
CA ASP A 52 -1.42 -2.63 -23.94
C ASP A 52 -1.16 -1.64 -25.10
N GLY A 53 -1.62 -1.96 -26.32
CA GLY A 53 -1.44 -1.17 -27.53
C GLY A 53 -0.05 -1.23 -28.16
N SER A 54 0.90 -1.97 -27.55
CA SER A 54 2.27 -2.19 -28.04
C SER A 54 2.50 -3.61 -28.60
N GLY A 55 1.43 -4.43 -28.62
CA GLY A 55 1.48 -5.85 -29.01
C GLY A 55 1.69 -6.81 -27.84
N THR A 56 1.65 -6.31 -26.60
CA THR A 56 1.72 -7.12 -25.38
C THR A 56 0.34 -7.21 -24.73
N TRP A 57 0.02 -8.36 -24.15
CA TRP A 57 -1.29 -8.60 -23.53
C TRP A 57 -1.14 -8.91 -22.05
N SER A 58 -1.93 -8.26 -21.21
CA SER A 58 -2.01 -8.54 -19.78
C SER A 58 -3.23 -9.40 -19.49
N SER A 59 -3.02 -10.47 -18.73
CA SER A 59 -4.07 -11.38 -18.26
C SER A 59 -4.10 -11.39 -16.73
N HIS A 60 -5.30 -11.31 -16.17
CA HIS A 60 -5.59 -11.46 -14.75
C HIS A 60 -6.74 -12.44 -14.61
N VAL A 61 -6.51 -13.55 -13.90
CA VAL A 61 -7.48 -14.64 -13.75
C VAL A 61 -7.59 -15.07 -12.30
N HIS A 62 -8.81 -15.05 -11.76
CA HIS A 62 -9.14 -15.77 -10.52
C HIS A 62 -9.56 -17.18 -10.88
N CYS A 63 -8.89 -18.20 -10.35
CA CYS A 63 -9.13 -19.60 -10.72
C CYS A 63 -8.92 -20.54 -9.54
N ARG A 64 -9.25 -21.82 -9.75
CA ARG A 64 -9.00 -22.90 -8.77
C ARG A 64 -7.76 -23.73 -9.11
N ASP A 65 -7.25 -23.59 -10.33
CA ASP A 65 -6.08 -24.31 -10.83
C ASP A 65 -5.16 -23.34 -11.57
N ALA A 66 -4.16 -22.83 -10.85
CA ALA A 66 -3.17 -21.92 -11.43
C ALA A 66 -2.35 -22.60 -12.53
N GLY A 67 -2.08 -23.91 -12.42
CA GLY A 67 -1.32 -24.67 -13.42
C GLY A 67 -2.03 -24.68 -14.77
N ALA A 68 -3.33 -24.97 -14.77
CA ALA A 68 -4.14 -24.98 -15.99
C ALA A 68 -4.21 -23.60 -16.66
N VAL A 69 -4.22 -22.51 -15.87
CA VAL A 69 -4.20 -21.14 -16.38
C VAL A 69 -2.85 -20.79 -17.00
N ILE A 70 -1.74 -21.18 -16.37
CA ILE A 70 -0.39 -20.99 -16.92
C ILE A 70 -0.21 -21.80 -18.21
N ASP A 71 -0.65 -23.05 -18.24
CA ASP A 71 -0.57 -23.90 -19.43
C ASP A 71 -1.36 -23.31 -20.60
N ALA A 72 -2.55 -22.73 -20.31
CA ALA A 72 -3.32 -22.02 -21.31
C ALA A 72 -2.57 -20.78 -21.83
N GLY A 73 -1.94 -20.00 -20.95
CA GLY A 73 -1.13 -18.84 -21.30
C GLY A 73 0.09 -19.20 -22.17
N VAL A 74 0.84 -20.24 -21.80
CA VAL A 74 2.00 -20.74 -22.56
C VAL A 74 1.60 -21.22 -23.96
N ALA A 75 0.41 -21.81 -24.10
CA ALA A 75 -0.10 -22.24 -25.41
C ALA A 75 -0.46 -21.06 -26.33
N ALA A 76 -0.69 -19.86 -25.78
CA ALA A 76 -1.10 -18.67 -26.53
C ALA A 76 0.08 -17.77 -26.93
N GLY A 77 1.22 -17.84 -26.23
CA GLY A 77 2.40 -17.02 -26.50
C GLY A 77 3.49 -17.18 -25.43
N THR A 78 4.44 -16.25 -25.41
CA THR A 78 5.53 -16.24 -24.43
C THR A 78 5.09 -15.49 -23.17
N LEU A 79 5.03 -16.19 -22.04
CA LEU A 79 4.66 -15.58 -20.76
C LEU A 79 5.81 -14.75 -20.17
N ARG A 80 5.47 -13.58 -19.63
CA ARG A 80 6.35 -12.73 -18.82
C ARG A 80 5.66 -12.28 -17.55
N ARG A 81 6.47 -11.91 -16.54
CA ARG A 81 6.00 -11.34 -15.25
C ARG A 81 4.84 -12.16 -14.64
N VAL A 82 5.00 -13.48 -14.62
CA VAL A 82 4.01 -14.39 -14.03
C VAL A 82 3.98 -14.21 -12.52
N ARG A 83 2.82 -13.86 -11.98
CA ARG A 83 2.54 -13.80 -10.55
C ARG A 83 1.39 -14.76 -10.25
N ILE A 84 1.56 -15.61 -9.23
CA ILE A 84 0.55 -16.54 -8.75
C ILE A 84 0.39 -16.30 -7.25
N THR A 85 -0.80 -15.88 -6.85
CA THR A 85 -1.20 -15.65 -5.46
C THR A 85 -2.19 -16.74 -5.05
N CYS A 86 -2.07 -17.31 -3.84
CA CYS A 86 -3.02 -18.30 -3.32
C CYS A 86 -3.69 -17.74 -2.07
N PHE A 87 -4.98 -17.45 -2.15
CA PHE A 87 -5.72 -16.81 -1.07
C PHE A 87 -5.86 -17.72 0.16
N ALA A 88 -5.93 -19.04 -0.03
CA ALA A 88 -5.96 -20.00 1.08
C ALA A 88 -4.60 -20.13 1.79
N LEU A 89 -3.49 -19.99 1.04
CA LEU A 89 -2.15 -19.98 1.63
C LEU A 89 -1.85 -18.65 2.33
N GLU A 90 -2.43 -17.54 1.86
CA GLU A 90 -2.42 -16.25 2.57
C GLU A 90 -3.26 -16.29 3.85
N ALA A 91 -4.43 -16.95 3.83
CA ALA A 91 -5.24 -17.17 5.04
C ALA A 91 -4.56 -18.12 6.05
N LEU A 92 -3.77 -19.08 5.58
CA LEU A 92 -2.91 -19.93 6.43
C LEU A 92 -1.60 -19.24 6.87
N ARG A 93 -1.23 -18.14 6.19
CA ARG A 93 -0.14 -17.23 6.58
C ARG A 93 -0.61 -16.10 7.49
N ALA A 94 -1.92 -15.91 7.67
CA ALA A 94 -2.42 -15.19 8.84
C ALA A 94 -1.87 -15.93 10.07
N PRO A 95 -1.04 -15.28 10.90
CA PRO A 95 -0.42 -15.96 12.02
C PRO A 95 -1.52 -16.39 12.97
N SER A 96 -1.83 -17.70 12.97
CA SER A 96 -2.56 -18.31 14.08
C SER A 96 -1.69 -18.12 15.31
N SER A 97 -2.10 -17.22 16.21
CA SER A 97 -1.65 -17.12 17.59
C SER A 97 -0.15 -17.37 17.83
N ALA A 98 0.63 -16.29 17.86
CA ALA A 98 1.86 -16.12 18.62
C ALA A 98 2.58 -17.42 19.03
N GLU A 99 3.48 -17.91 18.18
CA GLU A 99 4.59 -18.69 18.72
C GLU A 99 5.38 -17.79 19.69
N PRO A 100 5.66 -18.23 20.93
CA PRO A 100 6.53 -17.51 21.85
C PRO A 100 7.91 -17.33 21.21
N GLY A 101 8.16 -16.16 20.62
CA GLY A 101 9.41 -15.85 19.90
C GLY A 101 9.23 -15.11 18.57
N ALA A 102 8.03 -15.04 18.01
CA ALA A 102 7.79 -14.24 16.80
C ALA A 102 7.88 -12.73 17.10
N ARG A 103 8.48 -11.96 16.19
CA ARG A 103 8.58 -10.49 16.27
C ARG A 103 7.20 -9.86 16.12
N GLY A 104 6.93 -8.81 16.90
CA GLY A 104 5.72 -8.01 16.77
C GLY A 104 5.99 -6.72 16.00
N ILE A 105 5.00 -6.27 15.23
CA ILE A 105 5.02 -4.95 14.60
C ILE A 105 3.91 -4.09 15.22
N LEU A 106 4.26 -2.90 15.68
CA LEU A 106 3.31 -1.89 16.13
C LEU A 106 3.29 -0.74 15.13
N ALA A 107 2.13 -0.42 14.58
CA ALA A 107 1.97 0.73 13.68
C ALA A 107 1.02 1.76 14.28
N VAL A 108 1.39 3.04 14.22
CA VAL A 108 0.45 4.13 14.49
C VAL A 108 -0.30 4.44 13.21
N VAL A 109 -1.63 4.33 13.23
CA VAL A 109 -2.46 4.39 12.02
C VAL A 109 -3.70 5.24 12.26
N ALA A 110 -3.97 6.18 11.35
CA ALA A 110 -5.18 6.98 11.33
C ALA A 110 -6.13 6.48 10.24
N GLY A 111 -7.43 6.40 10.54
CA GLY A 111 -8.44 5.87 9.62
C GLY A 111 -8.75 4.38 9.82
N ASP A 112 -10.04 4.04 9.75
CA ASP A 112 -10.52 2.67 10.02
C ASP A 112 -10.13 1.69 8.92
N GLN A 113 -10.05 2.15 7.68
CA GLN A 113 -9.71 1.32 6.53
C GLN A 113 -8.21 1.05 6.50
N ALA A 114 -7.39 2.07 6.77
CA ALA A 114 -5.95 1.93 6.94
C ALA A 114 -5.61 0.97 8.10
N ALA A 115 -6.30 1.06 9.25
CA ALA A 115 -6.01 0.11 10.33
C ALA A 115 -6.30 -1.34 9.95
N ARG A 116 -7.43 -1.61 9.28
CA ARG A 116 -7.71 -2.96 8.78
C ARG A 116 -6.66 -3.44 7.79
N LEU A 117 -6.14 -2.55 6.94
CA LEU A 117 -5.05 -2.86 6.03
C LEU A 117 -3.77 -3.24 6.80
N PHE A 118 -3.34 -2.42 7.76
CA PHE A 118 -2.15 -2.71 8.57
C PHE A 118 -2.31 -3.99 9.42
N GLU A 119 -3.51 -4.24 9.97
CA GLU A 119 -3.82 -5.46 10.71
C GLU A 119 -3.79 -6.70 9.81
N ALA A 120 -4.29 -6.59 8.58
CA ALA A 120 -4.22 -7.67 7.58
C ALA A 120 -2.77 -8.01 7.20
N GLU A 121 -1.88 -7.01 7.19
CA GLU A 121 -0.42 -7.18 7.01
C GLU A 121 0.31 -7.62 8.30
N GLY A 122 -0.42 -7.97 9.36
CA GLY A 122 0.14 -8.54 10.59
C GLY A 122 0.64 -7.52 11.62
N ALA A 123 0.38 -6.22 11.43
CA ALA A 123 0.71 -5.21 12.42
C ALA A 123 -0.37 -5.11 13.52
N THR A 124 0.07 -4.91 14.76
CA THR A 124 -0.79 -4.39 15.83
C THR A 124 -0.95 -2.89 15.62
N VAL A 125 -2.18 -2.38 15.65
CA VAL A 125 -2.45 -0.96 15.39
C VAL A 125 -2.68 -0.18 16.68
N LEU A 126 -1.95 0.93 16.84
CA LEU A 126 -2.29 2.02 17.75
C LEU A 126 -3.05 3.10 16.95
N ARG A 127 -4.28 3.41 17.37
CA ARG A 127 -5.10 4.43 16.69
C ARG A 127 -4.47 5.81 16.81
N GLY A 128 -4.26 6.45 15.67
CA GLY A 128 -3.69 7.80 15.53
C GLY A 128 -4.67 8.83 14.99
N ASP A 129 -5.98 8.60 15.09
CA ASP A 129 -7.00 9.58 14.70
C ASP A 129 -6.97 10.84 15.56
N ASP A 130 -6.59 10.67 16.82
CA ASP A 130 -6.30 11.72 17.79
C ASP A 130 -4.79 11.79 18.05
N PRO A 131 -4.26 12.94 18.53
CA PRO A 131 -2.84 13.06 18.85
C PRO A 131 -2.38 11.98 19.84
N VAL A 132 -1.46 11.14 19.40
CA VAL A 132 -0.83 10.08 20.21
C VAL A 132 0.35 10.66 20.98
N GLY A 133 0.37 10.49 22.29
CA GLY A 133 1.49 10.87 23.15
C GLY A 133 2.54 9.76 23.27
N GLY A 134 3.76 10.11 23.71
CA GLY A 134 4.81 9.12 23.95
C GLY A 134 4.43 8.10 25.03
N THR A 135 3.60 8.49 26.00
CA THR A 135 3.05 7.57 27.02
C THR A 135 2.13 6.52 26.43
N ASP A 136 1.31 6.89 25.44
CA ASP A 136 0.37 5.99 24.79
C ASP A 136 1.13 4.97 23.93
N LEU A 137 2.12 5.45 23.17
CA LEU A 137 3.01 4.59 22.39
C LEU A 137 3.79 3.63 23.29
N LEU A 138 4.36 4.12 24.40
CA LEU A 138 5.07 3.27 25.36
C LEU A 138 4.16 2.20 25.98
N ALA A 139 2.92 2.56 26.34
CA ALA A 139 1.94 1.63 26.88
C ALA A 139 1.57 0.55 25.86
N ALA A 140 1.36 0.93 24.59
CA ALA A 140 1.06 0.01 23.50
C ALA A 140 2.22 -0.99 23.27
N ILE A 141 3.47 -0.50 23.22
CA ILE A 141 4.64 -1.38 23.07
C ILE A 141 4.74 -2.40 24.22
N ARG A 142 4.52 -1.96 25.47
CA ARG A 142 4.60 -2.83 26.65
C ARG A 142 3.47 -3.85 26.73
N ALA A 143 2.31 -3.55 26.15
CA ALA A 143 1.18 -4.47 26.10
C ALA A 143 1.40 -5.63 25.11
N MET A 144 2.33 -5.49 24.15
CA MET A 144 2.61 -6.54 23.17
C MET A 144 3.33 -7.74 23.81
N PRO A 145 2.93 -8.99 23.46
CA PRO A 145 3.53 -10.20 24.01
C PRO A 145 4.87 -10.59 23.37
N HIS A 146 5.46 -9.70 22.56
CA HIS A 146 6.64 -9.98 21.74
C HIS A 146 7.94 -9.46 22.38
N ARG A 147 8.99 -10.29 22.37
CA ARG A 147 10.33 -9.90 22.83
C ARG A 147 10.93 -8.82 21.92
N GLU A 148 10.79 -9.00 20.61
CA GLU A 148 11.23 -8.08 19.59
C GLU A 148 10.01 -7.30 19.08
N VAL A 149 10.06 -5.97 19.14
CA VAL A 149 9.00 -5.08 18.65
C VAL A 149 9.60 -4.07 17.67
N LEU A 150 9.13 -4.12 16.42
CA LEU A 150 9.36 -3.06 15.45
C LEU A 150 8.19 -2.07 15.53
N VAL A 151 8.50 -0.79 15.51
CA VAL A 151 7.49 0.27 15.60
C VAL A 151 7.54 1.08 14.31
N LEU A 152 6.40 1.26 13.68
CA LEU A 152 6.15 2.12 12.53
C LEU A 152 5.42 3.38 13.03
N PRO A 153 6.13 4.49 13.31
CA PRO A 153 5.51 5.70 13.82
C PRO A 153 4.60 6.36 12.80
N ASN A 154 4.87 6.21 11.50
CA ASN A 154 4.08 6.78 10.41
C ASN A 154 3.85 8.29 10.56
N GLY A 155 4.86 9.00 11.06
CA GLY A 155 4.81 10.44 11.30
C GLY A 155 4.19 10.84 12.65
N ALA A 156 3.76 9.86 13.45
CA ALA A 156 3.36 10.09 14.83
C ALA A 156 4.59 10.47 15.67
N LEU A 157 4.41 11.49 16.50
CA LEU A 157 5.37 12.05 17.44
C LEU A 157 6.62 12.71 16.80
N PRO A 158 7.19 13.74 17.46
CA PRO A 158 8.52 14.25 17.13
C PRO A 158 9.61 13.19 17.34
N ALA A 159 10.69 13.25 16.55
CA ALA A 159 11.80 12.29 16.61
C ALA A 159 12.43 12.15 18.01
N GLN A 160 12.51 13.24 18.78
CA GLN A 160 13.04 13.23 20.14
C GLN A 160 12.16 12.41 21.11
N ASP A 161 10.85 12.42 20.90
CA ASP A 161 9.89 11.69 21.74
C ASP A 161 9.91 10.21 21.37
N LEU A 162 10.01 9.89 20.07
CA LEU A 162 10.22 8.51 19.59
C LEU A 162 11.50 7.90 20.16
N LEU A 163 12.59 8.67 20.22
CA LEU A 163 13.84 8.22 20.85
C LEU A 163 13.64 7.94 22.34
N ALA A 164 12.99 8.85 23.06
CA ALA A 164 12.71 8.69 24.48
C ALA A 164 11.85 7.45 24.77
N VAL A 165 10.80 7.23 23.97
CA VAL A 165 9.95 6.04 24.05
C VAL A 165 10.75 4.78 23.74
N GLY A 166 11.56 4.78 22.68
CA GLY A 166 12.39 3.63 22.32
C GLY A 166 13.37 3.23 23.43
N VAL A 167 13.99 4.21 24.11
CA VAL A 167 14.85 3.94 25.27
C VAL A 167 14.04 3.41 26.46
N ALA A 168 12.86 3.99 26.74
CA ALA A 168 12.03 3.61 27.89
C ALA A 168 11.28 2.27 27.71
N ALA A 169 11.07 1.85 26.45
CA ALA A 169 10.41 0.61 26.09
C ALA A 169 11.38 -0.58 26.08
N ARG A 170 12.69 -0.32 25.93
CA ARG A 170 13.73 -1.34 26.13
C ARG A 170 13.84 -1.68 27.61
N ASP A 171 13.65 -2.94 27.92
CA ASP A 171 13.98 -3.52 29.22
C ASP A 171 14.87 -4.75 29.00
N GLY A 172 15.33 -5.39 30.08
CA GLY A 172 16.33 -6.47 30.00
C GLY A 172 15.93 -7.65 29.12
N ASP A 173 14.65 -7.81 28.81
CA ASP A 173 14.10 -8.90 27.99
C ASP A 173 13.37 -8.40 26.73
N ARG A 174 13.35 -7.09 26.42
CA ARG A 174 12.61 -6.55 25.27
C ARG A 174 13.46 -5.65 24.38
N ASP A 175 13.53 -6.02 23.11
CA ASP A 175 14.21 -5.29 22.05
C ASP A 175 13.18 -4.48 21.24
N VAL A 176 13.35 -3.16 21.26
CA VAL A 176 12.45 -2.22 20.56
C VAL A 176 13.23 -1.40 19.55
N LEU A 177 12.74 -1.35 18.32
CA LEU A 177 13.32 -0.58 17.23
C LEU A 177 12.25 0.27 16.54
N MET A 178 12.51 1.58 16.46
CA MET A 178 11.70 2.52 15.71
C MET A 178 12.17 2.52 14.26
N LEU A 179 11.28 2.19 13.33
CA LEU A 179 11.53 2.28 11.90
C LEU A 179 11.31 3.72 11.41
N PRO A 180 12.02 4.18 10.37
CA PRO A 180 12.00 5.58 9.93
C PRO A 180 10.76 5.93 9.07
N SER A 181 9.55 5.53 9.49
CA SER A 181 8.33 5.89 8.77
C SER A 181 7.74 7.22 9.25
N SER A 182 7.61 8.16 8.32
CA SER A 182 6.99 9.48 8.52
C SER A 182 5.58 9.59 7.92
N SER A 183 5.11 8.54 7.25
CA SER A 183 3.77 8.42 6.68
C SER A 183 3.30 6.97 6.67
N MET A 184 2.00 6.74 6.51
CA MET A 184 1.44 5.39 6.47
C MET A 184 1.85 4.64 5.19
N VAL A 185 2.03 5.35 4.06
CA VAL A 185 2.52 4.73 2.81
C VAL A 185 3.96 4.22 2.95
N GLN A 186 4.83 4.92 3.68
CA GLN A 186 6.16 4.37 4.03
C GLN A 186 6.04 3.16 4.97
N GLY A 187 5.06 3.18 5.88
CA GLY A 187 4.79 2.04 6.75
C GLY A 187 4.30 0.81 5.99
N LEU A 188 3.46 0.99 4.97
CA LEU A 188 3.03 -0.09 4.07
C LEU A 188 4.21 -0.66 3.27
N ALA A 189 5.09 0.20 2.74
CA ALA A 189 6.30 -0.25 2.05
C ALA A 189 7.21 -1.06 2.99
N SER A 190 7.37 -0.64 4.25
CA SER A 190 8.08 -1.44 5.27
C SER A 190 7.42 -2.79 5.53
N LEU A 191 6.09 -2.84 5.66
CA LEU A 191 5.37 -4.10 5.91
C LEU A 191 5.47 -5.06 4.74
N ALA A 192 5.42 -4.57 3.51
CA ALA A 192 5.46 -5.39 2.30
C ALA A 192 6.75 -6.23 2.18
N VAL A 193 7.85 -5.79 2.82
CA VAL A 193 9.14 -6.49 2.82
C VAL A 193 9.45 -7.23 4.13
N HIS A 194 8.52 -7.21 5.09
CA HIS A 194 8.70 -7.89 6.37
C HIS A 194 8.78 -9.41 6.20
N ASP A 195 9.77 -10.02 6.84
CA ASP A 195 9.95 -11.47 6.84
C ASP A 195 10.22 -11.96 8.29
N PRO A 196 9.21 -12.56 8.95
CA PRO A 196 9.37 -13.06 10.31
C PRO A 196 10.37 -14.23 10.42
N GLY A 197 10.74 -14.86 9.29
CA GLY A 197 11.76 -15.89 9.23
C GLY A 197 13.21 -15.35 9.26
N ARG A 198 13.40 -14.03 9.06
CA ARG A 198 14.71 -13.38 9.13
C ARG A 198 15.10 -12.99 10.55
N ILE A 199 16.41 -12.91 10.74
CA ILE A 199 17.01 -12.35 11.96
C ILE A 199 16.55 -10.89 12.11
N ALA A 200 16.29 -10.46 13.34
CA ALA A 200 15.71 -9.16 13.67
C ALA A 200 16.38 -7.97 13.04
N VAL A 201 17.71 -7.95 13.08
CA VAL A 201 18.49 -6.84 12.55
C VAL A 201 18.36 -6.77 11.03
N ASP A 202 18.36 -7.91 10.33
CA ASP A 202 18.29 -7.97 8.87
C ASP A 202 16.89 -7.60 8.36
N ASP A 203 15.85 -8.09 9.02
CA ASP A 203 14.47 -7.73 8.72
C ASP A 203 14.25 -6.24 8.96
N ALA A 204 14.61 -5.72 10.13
CA ALA A 204 14.43 -4.32 10.45
C ALA A 204 15.25 -3.40 9.54
N PHE A 205 16.45 -3.83 9.12
CA PHE A 205 17.22 -3.12 8.10
C PHE A 205 16.48 -3.07 6.77
N THR A 206 16.00 -4.23 6.28
CA THR A 206 15.21 -4.32 5.02
C THR A 206 13.97 -3.43 5.08
N MET A 207 13.21 -3.51 6.17
CA MET A 207 12.02 -2.69 6.40
C MET A 207 12.36 -1.19 6.48
N SER A 208 13.48 -0.84 7.13
CA SER A 208 13.96 0.55 7.22
C SER A 208 14.37 1.10 5.86
N GLU A 209 15.05 0.30 5.04
CA GLU A 209 15.42 0.67 3.67
C GLU A 209 14.17 0.90 2.81
N ALA A 210 13.16 0.03 2.90
CA ALA A 210 11.91 0.21 2.16
C ALA A 210 11.18 1.51 2.56
N ALA A 211 11.05 1.80 3.86
CA ALA A 211 10.47 3.08 4.31
C ALA A 211 11.29 4.29 3.83
N ALA A 212 12.62 4.23 3.95
CA ALA A 212 13.50 5.33 3.58
C ALA A 212 13.58 5.56 2.06
N GLY A 213 13.49 4.48 1.27
CA GLY A 213 13.47 4.52 -0.20
C GLY A 213 12.14 5.05 -0.76
N THR A 214 11.05 4.85 -0.02
CA THR A 214 9.73 5.36 -0.41
C THR A 214 9.66 6.88 -0.23
N ARG A 215 9.70 7.60 -1.36
CA ARG A 215 9.40 9.04 -1.39
C ARG A 215 7.91 9.22 -1.16
N TRP A 216 7.52 10.13 -0.29
CA TRP A 216 6.12 10.29 0.05
C TRP A 216 5.67 11.75 0.04
N GLY A 217 4.37 11.92 -0.17
CA GLY A 217 3.68 13.18 -0.08
C GLY A 217 2.26 13.04 0.41
N SER A 218 1.60 14.15 0.66
CA SER A 218 0.19 14.19 1.01
C SER A 218 -0.54 15.35 0.35
N LEU A 219 -1.84 15.15 0.13
CA LEU A 219 -2.75 16.15 -0.42
C LEU A 219 -3.70 16.62 0.69
N ARG A 220 -3.82 17.92 0.86
CA ARG A 220 -4.71 18.56 1.84
C ARG A 220 -5.53 19.65 1.19
N VAL A 221 -6.58 20.09 1.88
CA VAL A 221 -7.33 21.31 1.54
C VAL A 221 -6.91 22.41 2.50
N ALA A 222 -6.58 23.58 1.98
CA ALA A 222 -6.37 24.77 2.78
C ALA A 222 -7.66 25.14 3.53
N THR A 223 -7.59 25.25 4.85
CA THR A 223 -8.72 25.66 5.69
C THR A 223 -8.88 27.18 5.74
N GLU A 224 -7.80 27.91 5.51
CA GLU A 224 -7.75 29.37 5.55
C GLU A 224 -6.72 29.92 4.54
N ARG A 225 -6.73 31.24 4.38
CA ARG A 225 -5.75 31.93 3.55
C ARG A 225 -4.40 31.95 4.28
N ALA A 226 -3.35 31.40 3.67
CA ALA A 226 -2.01 31.39 4.24
C ALA A 226 -0.94 31.67 3.17
N LEU A 227 0.24 32.13 3.61
CA LEU A 227 1.43 32.24 2.77
C LEU A 227 2.27 30.97 2.91
N THR A 228 2.52 30.29 1.81
CA THR A 228 3.40 29.12 1.71
C THR A 228 4.68 29.49 0.95
N LEU A 229 5.67 28.59 0.93
CA LEU A 229 6.90 28.80 0.15
C LEU A 229 6.65 28.89 -1.37
N VAL A 230 5.55 28.31 -1.86
CA VAL A 230 5.22 28.27 -3.29
C VAL A 230 4.25 29.39 -3.69
N GLY A 231 3.65 30.06 -2.71
CA GLY A 231 2.72 31.17 -2.92
C GLY A 231 1.62 31.24 -1.88
N THR A 232 0.67 32.16 -2.08
CA THR A 232 -0.51 32.27 -1.20
C THR A 232 -1.57 31.26 -1.61
N CYS A 233 -2.13 30.54 -0.64
CA CYS A 233 -3.35 29.76 -0.83
C CYS A 233 -4.57 30.51 -0.26
N ALA A 234 -5.76 30.17 -0.75
CA ALA A 234 -7.06 30.52 -0.20
C ALA A 234 -7.71 29.29 0.44
N ALA A 235 -8.71 29.51 1.29
CA ALA A 235 -9.52 28.42 1.81
C ALA A 235 -10.20 27.66 0.67
N GLY A 236 -10.08 26.33 0.67
CA GLY A 236 -10.58 25.46 -0.39
C GLY A 236 -9.52 25.03 -1.42
N ASP A 237 -8.39 25.72 -1.50
CA ASP A 237 -7.30 25.35 -2.42
C ASP A 237 -6.71 23.99 -2.04
N GLY A 238 -6.33 23.21 -3.05
CA GLY A 238 -5.51 22.01 -2.91
C GLY A 238 -4.07 22.34 -2.57
N LEU A 239 -3.56 21.71 -1.51
CA LEU A 239 -2.18 21.80 -1.07
C LEU A 239 -1.50 20.45 -1.25
N GLY A 240 -0.49 20.38 -2.10
CA GLY A 240 0.37 19.20 -2.24
C GLY A 240 1.64 19.35 -1.41
N LEU A 241 1.91 18.37 -0.56
CA LEU A 241 3.07 18.33 0.33
C LEU A 241 4.01 17.20 -0.06
N VAL A 242 5.32 17.46 -0.04
CA VAL A 242 6.34 16.41 -0.04
C VAL A 242 6.95 16.39 1.36
N GLY A 243 6.88 15.24 2.02
CA GLY A 243 7.06 15.20 3.47
C GLY A 243 6.09 16.16 4.17
N ARG A 244 6.63 17.20 4.83
CA ARG A 244 5.85 18.23 5.55
C ARG A 244 5.86 19.59 4.85
N GLU A 245 6.50 19.70 3.69
CA GLU A 245 6.67 20.96 2.99
C GLU A 245 5.64 21.10 1.87
N VAL A 246 4.93 22.22 1.81
CA VAL A 246 4.02 22.54 0.71
C VAL A 246 4.85 22.83 -0.53
N VAL A 247 4.66 22.03 -1.58
CA VAL A 247 5.36 22.15 -2.87
C VAL A 247 4.42 22.47 -4.04
N VAL A 248 3.11 22.35 -3.83
CA VAL A 248 2.06 22.64 -4.81
C VAL A 248 0.91 23.37 -4.12
N VAL A 249 0.39 24.40 -4.78
CA VAL A 249 -0.87 25.07 -4.45
C VAL A 249 -1.67 25.18 -5.74
N ALA A 250 -2.90 24.66 -5.76
CA ALA A 250 -3.82 24.82 -6.89
C ALA A 250 -5.26 25.06 -6.39
N PRO A 251 -6.12 25.75 -7.15
CA PRO A 251 -7.51 25.99 -6.74
C PRO A 251 -8.34 24.71 -6.62
N ASP A 252 -8.04 23.68 -7.41
CA ASP A 252 -8.69 22.38 -7.37
C ASP A 252 -7.80 21.33 -6.66
N PRO A 253 -8.30 20.63 -5.62
CA PRO A 253 -7.56 19.55 -4.97
C PRO A 253 -7.12 18.44 -5.91
N VAL A 254 -7.92 18.10 -6.93
CA VAL A 254 -7.53 17.03 -7.86
C VAL A 254 -6.36 17.48 -8.74
N GLU A 255 -6.40 18.70 -9.28
CA GLU A 255 -5.28 19.31 -9.99
C GLU A 255 -4.01 19.36 -9.11
N ALA A 256 -4.14 19.79 -7.84
CA ALA A 256 -3.02 19.78 -6.91
C ALA A 256 -2.44 18.37 -6.70
N GLY A 257 -3.29 17.34 -6.65
CA GLY A 257 -2.87 15.94 -6.57
C GLY A 257 -2.08 15.48 -7.79
N MET A 258 -2.53 15.82 -9.00
CA MET A 258 -1.82 15.50 -10.25
C MET A 258 -0.43 16.14 -10.29
N LEU A 259 -0.37 17.45 -9.99
CA LEU A 259 0.90 18.19 -9.91
C LEU A 259 1.85 17.65 -8.84
N LEU A 260 1.29 17.20 -7.70
CA LEU A 260 2.09 16.59 -6.64
C LEU A 260 2.69 15.26 -7.10
N ILE A 261 1.91 14.40 -7.74
CA ILE A 261 2.39 13.12 -8.26
C ILE A 261 3.50 13.34 -9.28
N ASP A 262 3.32 14.26 -10.24
CA ASP A 262 4.35 14.61 -11.22
C ASP A 262 5.63 15.10 -10.54
N ARG A 263 5.51 15.87 -9.45
CA ARG A 263 6.66 16.33 -8.68
C ARG A 263 7.40 15.19 -7.99
N VAL A 264 6.68 14.24 -7.39
CA VAL A 264 7.31 13.11 -6.69
C VAL A 264 7.93 12.14 -7.68
N LEU A 265 7.28 11.89 -8.83
CA LEU A 265 7.79 11.04 -9.92
C LEU A 265 8.89 11.70 -10.75
N ALA A 266 9.19 12.99 -10.57
CA ALA A 266 10.21 13.69 -11.34
C ALA A 266 11.62 13.06 -11.25
N LEU A 267 11.89 12.31 -10.19
CA LEU A 267 13.15 11.55 -10.00
C LEU A 267 13.05 10.08 -10.44
N GLY A 268 11.99 9.71 -11.15
CA GLY A 268 11.65 8.33 -11.51
C GLY A 268 10.76 7.66 -10.48
N GLY A 269 10.48 6.38 -10.67
CA GLY A 269 9.68 5.51 -9.80
C GLY A 269 9.06 4.39 -10.62
N GLU A 270 8.79 3.25 -10.00
CA GLU A 270 8.15 2.10 -10.65
C GLU A 270 6.76 1.79 -10.10
N LEU A 271 6.49 2.23 -8.87
CA LEU A 271 5.21 2.03 -8.19
C LEU A 271 4.75 3.30 -7.48
N VAL A 272 3.48 3.66 -7.66
CA VAL A 272 2.78 4.69 -6.91
C VAL A 272 1.72 4.04 -6.04
N THR A 273 1.85 4.17 -4.73
CA THR A 273 0.85 3.72 -3.75
C THR A 273 0.03 4.90 -3.28
N LEU A 274 -1.29 4.85 -3.46
CA LEU A 274 -2.25 5.88 -3.10
C LEU A 274 -3.10 5.42 -1.91
N LEU A 275 -3.02 6.11 -0.77
CA LEU A 275 -3.83 5.85 0.41
C LEU A 275 -4.87 6.96 0.60
N VAL A 276 -6.13 6.67 0.26
CA VAL A 276 -7.21 7.67 0.11
C VAL A 276 -7.86 8.00 1.45
N GLY A 277 -7.96 9.29 1.78
CA GLY A 277 -8.57 9.78 3.00
C GLY A 277 -10.10 9.81 2.97
N ALA A 278 -10.73 9.89 4.15
CA ALA A 278 -12.18 9.87 4.31
C ALA A 278 -12.90 11.10 3.72
N GLN A 279 -12.19 12.20 3.52
CA GLN A 279 -12.74 13.44 2.96
C GLN A 279 -12.38 13.62 1.47
N ALA A 280 -11.72 12.62 0.86
CA ALA A 280 -11.36 12.67 -0.54
C ALA A 280 -12.60 12.73 -1.44
N PRO A 281 -12.59 13.55 -2.50
CA PRO A 281 -13.59 13.45 -3.56
C PRO A 281 -13.63 12.02 -4.14
N ALA A 282 -14.83 11.52 -4.44
CA ALA A 282 -15.03 10.14 -4.88
C ALA A 282 -14.29 9.80 -6.18
N ASP A 283 -14.07 10.79 -7.05
CA ASP A 283 -13.36 10.66 -8.32
C ASP A 283 -11.85 10.93 -8.22
N LEU A 284 -11.34 11.36 -7.05
CA LEU A 284 -9.93 11.74 -6.87
C LEU A 284 -9.00 10.60 -7.28
N ALA A 285 -9.18 9.41 -6.72
CA ALA A 285 -8.28 8.29 -6.96
C ALA A 285 -8.29 7.82 -8.43
N GLU A 286 -9.47 7.76 -9.08
CA GLU A 286 -9.57 7.38 -10.49
C GLU A 286 -8.89 8.42 -11.39
N ARG A 287 -9.10 9.72 -11.12
CA ARG A 287 -8.47 10.79 -11.89
C ARG A 287 -6.94 10.82 -11.74
N LEU A 288 -6.43 10.55 -10.53
CA LEU A 288 -4.98 10.48 -10.28
C LEU A 288 -4.36 9.24 -10.93
N HIS A 289 -5.03 8.09 -10.84
CA HIS A 289 -4.63 6.87 -11.53
C HIS A 289 -4.52 7.12 -13.06
N ASP A 290 -5.57 7.66 -13.67
CA ASP A 290 -5.61 7.91 -15.11
C ASP A 290 -4.53 8.92 -15.54
N HIS A 291 -4.24 9.91 -14.70
CA HIS A 291 -3.14 10.86 -14.93
C HIS A 291 -1.77 10.17 -14.95
N VAL A 292 -1.50 9.27 -14.00
CA VAL A 292 -0.23 8.51 -13.96
C VAL A 292 -0.10 7.63 -15.19
N MET A 293 -1.15 6.87 -15.53
CA MET A 293 -1.15 5.99 -16.70
C MET A 293 -0.92 6.75 -18.01
N ALA A 294 -1.40 8.00 -18.11
CA ALA A 294 -1.20 8.83 -19.29
C ALA A 294 0.18 9.51 -19.33
N SER A 295 0.69 9.96 -18.18
CA SER A 295 1.88 10.84 -18.11
C SER A 295 3.17 10.09 -17.81
N HIS A 296 3.10 8.92 -17.18
CA HIS A 296 4.25 8.12 -16.74
C HIS A 296 4.10 6.65 -17.17
N PRO A 297 4.27 6.34 -18.47
CA PRO A 297 4.15 4.97 -18.97
C PRO A 297 5.14 4.03 -18.27
N GLY A 298 4.63 2.91 -17.73
CA GLY A 298 5.44 1.91 -17.04
C GLY A 298 5.50 2.07 -15.52
N VAL A 299 4.81 3.05 -14.95
CA VAL A 299 4.60 3.18 -13.50
C VAL A 299 3.30 2.47 -13.13
N ASP A 300 3.37 1.51 -12.22
CA ASP A 300 2.19 0.84 -11.67
C ASP A 300 1.54 1.72 -10.59
N VAL A 301 0.21 1.64 -10.47
CA VAL A 301 -0.54 2.39 -9.45
C VAL A 301 -1.39 1.44 -8.62
N VAL A 302 -1.21 1.49 -7.31
CA VAL A 302 -2.02 0.74 -6.34
C VAL A 302 -2.78 1.72 -5.47
N VAL A 303 -4.08 1.47 -5.26
CA VAL A 303 -4.97 2.36 -4.51
C VAL A 303 -5.57 1.61 -3.34
N TYR A 304 -5.41 2.17 -2.15
CA TYR A 304 -5.99 1.68 -0.91
C TYR A 304 -6.95 2.70 -0.30
N PRO A 305 -8.11 2.26 0.22
CA PRO A 305 -8.93 3.09 1.10
C PRO A 305 -8.21 3.21 2.46
N GLY A 306 -7.89 4.44 2.88
CA GLY A 306 -7.24 4.70 4.17
C GLY A 306 -8.19 5.24 5.23
N GLY A 307 -9.04 6.19 4.85
CA GLY A 307 -10.06 6.75 5.74
C GLY A 307 -9.49 7.73 6.78
N GLN A 308 -8.24 8.15 6.67
CA GLN A 308 -7.67 9.24 7.46
C GLN A 308 -8.39 10.57 7.16
N ARG A 309 -8.48 11.46 8.15
CA ARG A 309 -9.23 12.72 8.00
C ARG A 309 -8.37 13.94 7.67
N GLU A 310 -7.10 13.94 8.07
CA GLU A 310 -6.21 15.09 7.90
C GLU A 310 -5.80 15.28 6.43
N ASP A 311 -5.43 14.19 5.76
CA ASP A 311 -5.05 14.18 4.36
C ASP A 311 -6.20 13.66 3.50
N LEU A 312 -6.47 14.30 2.36
CA LEU A 312 -7.32 13.72 1.31
C LEU A 312 -6.65 12.48 0.70
N LEU A 313 -5.32 12.46 0.67
CA LEU A 313 -4.52 11.42 0.08
C LEU A 313 -3.13 11.42 0.70
N GLN A 314 -2.59 10.25 1.00
CA GLN A 314 -1.14 10.05 1.11
C GLN A 314 -0.68 9.27 -0.11
N LEU A 315 0.48 9.62 -0.66
CA LEU A 315 1.07 8.90 -1.79
C LEU A 315 2.51 8.52 -1.49
N GLY A 316 2.88 7.30 -1.85
CA GLY A 316 4.24 6.78 -1.82
C GLY A 316 4.70 6.46 -3.23
N VAL A 317 5.98 6.72 -3.52
CA VAL A 317 6.65 6.36 -4.76
C VAL A 317 7.94 5.63 -4.42
N GLU A 318 8.06 4.42 -4.95
CA GLU A 318 9.24 3.58 -4.91
C GLU A 318 10.07 3.83 -6.18
#